data_AF-A0A1F8R8D3-F1
#
_entry.id   AF-A0A1F8R8D3-F1
#
_cell.length_a   1.000
_cell.length_b   1.000
_cell.length_c   1.000
_cell.angle_alpha   90.00
_cell.angle_beta   90.00
_cell.angle_gamma   90.00
#
_symmetry.space_group_name_H-M   'P 1'
#
loop_
_entity.id
_entity.type
_entity.pdbx_description
1 polymer ?
#
loop_
_entity_poly.entity_id
_entity_poly.type
_entity_poly.pdbx_seq_one_letter_code
_entity_poly.pdbx_strand_id
1 'polypeptide(L)'
;MTQVTDAEEKLKWRDRAIELMLAIDRIRDTAADERELTSAILTTLADAVEAELCLLCLRDDDTGELQLRAVIDRMAVYDASTEEYLRNLAARAADLQGADFLNADLTLKDRRHTFCLAAPLRVSGEGLGALLLLNADRPFNGDEQNLVNYAISQIDSAMQHARTARDLQRRQLELETIFRIDHIRDEDMDFQAMLDMVLAEVCRTIAAETGFLMLYDRVGNELELRATTDRNLFSADDPARLIRAVADEAIRAAELINRTYPSGVIRAIVGVPLILENRLIGVLGVVNRKGRGAFTRTDLEMLRAIASQMDTAIFESLETQKLRAAFGKCVGPQVMDRLLSIGDRDLLSGERIVVTTLFSDIRGFTNMSEKLDPELLQGVLNDHLSALTDLVLAYEGMLDKYIGDCVMAIFNAPERQPDHALRAVRLALDMHKAHHQVMARWRDRVPLPPIGIGLSTGDTMMGNFGSVRRLEYTAIGADVNLASRLCGAAAGDQTLISESTYNLVKDIVAADPMPPMHLKGIEEDVRCWNVRGLK
;
A
#
# COMPACT_ATOMS: atom_id res chain seq x y z
N MET A 1 53.39 48.45 -35.16
CA MET A 1 51.93 48.69 -35.27
C MET A 1 51.17 47.39 -35.47
N THR A 2 51.54 46.53 -36.43
CA THR A 2 50.82 45.27 -36.74
C THR A 2 50.71 44.27 -35.58
N GLN A 3 51.73 44.16 -34.71
CA GLN A 3 51.70 43.28 -33.52
C GLN A 3 50.83 43.81 -32.37
N VAL A 4 50.57 45.12 -32.32
CA VAL A 4 49.72 45.72 -31.27
C VAL A 4 48.24 45.53 -31.63
N THR A 5 47.89 45.71 -32.90
CA THR A 5 46.54 45.43 -33.42
C THR A 5 46.14 43.96 -33.31
N ASP A 6 47.07 43.01 -33.55
CA ASP A 6 46.80 41.57 -33.43
C ASP A 6 46.61 41.13 -31.95
N ALA A 7 47.28 41.83 -31.02
CA ALA A 7 47.09 41.62 -29.58
C ALA A 7 45.77 42.23 -29.07
N GLU A 8 45.37 43.39 -29.59
CA GLU A 8 44.09 44.04 -29.29
C GLU A 8 42.89 43.23 -29.81
N GLU A 9 42.99 42.64 -31.01
CA GLU A 9 41.95 41.75 -31.55
C GLU A 9 41.81 40.45 -30.75
N LYS A 10 42.93 39.81 -30.38
CA LYS A 10 42.91 38.64 -29.49
C LYS A 10 42.35 38.94 -28.11
N LEU A 11 42.59 40.14 -27.58
CA LEU A 11 42.02 40.56 -26.29
C LEU A 11 40.49 40.71 -26.40
N LYS A 12 39.98 41.34 -27.47
CA LYS A 12 38.54 41.47 -27.71
C LYS A 12 37.82 40.12 -27.77
N TRP A 13 38.41 39.13 -28.44
CA TRP A 13 37.81 37.79 -28.51
C TRP A 13 37.85 37.06 -27.17
N ARG A 14 38.90 37.26 -26.36
CA ARG A 14 38.94 36.73 -24.98
C ARG A 14 37.89 37.37 -24.09
N ASP A 15 37.70 38.69 -24.17
CA ASP A 15 36.67 39.40 -23.42
C ASP A 15 35.27 38.91 -23.82
N ARG A 16 35.02 38.76 -25.14
CA ARG A 16 33.76 38.22 -25.67
C ARG A 16 33.51 36.77 -25.23
N ALA A 17 34.56 35.96 -25.11
CA ALA A 17 34.45 34.61 -24.55
C ALA A 17 34.08 34.62 -23.07
N ILE A 18 34.67 35.50 -22.27
CA ILE A 18 34.32 35.66 -20.85
C ILE A 18 32.86 36.12 -20.71
N GLU A 19 32.43 37.11 -21.49
CA GLU A 19 31.05 37.60 -21.48
C GLU A 19 30.05 36.52 -21.87
N LEU A 20 30.35 35.72 -22.90
CA LEU A 20 29.52 34.60 -23.32
C LEU A 20 29.40 33.53 -22.23
N MET A 21 30.51 33.14 -21.60
CA MET A 21 30.50 32.18 -20.50
C MET A 21 29.65 32.68 -19.33
N LEU A 22 29.83 33.95 -18.92
CA LEU A 22 29.05 34.57 -17.85
C LEU A 22 27.56 34.71 -18.21
N ALA A 23 27.23 34.92 -19.47
CA ALA A 23 25.85 34.93 -19.94
C ALA A 23 25.22 33.54 -19.81
N ILE A 24 25.92 32.49 -20.23
CA ILE A 24 25.45 31.09 -20.10
C ILE A 24 25.27 30.71 -18.62
N ASP A 25 26.22 31.08 -17.75
CA ASP A 25 26.10 30.85 -16.30
C ASP A 25 24.85 31.52 -15.72
N ARG A 26 24.60 32.79 -16.06
CA ARG A 26 23.39 33.48 -15.60
C ARG A 26 22.12 32.83 -16.09
N ILE A 27 22.09 32.36 -17.34
CA ILE A 27 20.94 31.65 -17.89
C ILE A 27 20.72 30.33 -17.13
N ARG A 28 21.78 29.56 -16.87
CA ARG A 28 21.70 28.33 -16.06
C ARG A 28 21.05 28.60 -14.70
N ASP A 29 21.45 29.69 -14.04
CA ASP A 29 21.01 29.99 -12.69
C ASP A 29 19.59 30.60 -12.62
N THR A 30 19.03 31.06 -13.74
CA THR A 30 17.74 31.76 -13.79
C THR A 30 16.64 31.05 -14.58
N ALA A 31 17.00 30.14 -15.49
CA ALA A 31 16.02 29.41 -16.31
C ALA A 31 15.11 28.54 -15.43
N ALA A 32 13.80 28.61 -15.68
CA ALA A 32 12.81 27.84 -14.93
C ALA A 32 12.74 26.36 -15.37
N ASP A 33 13.04 26.08 -16.65
CA ASP A 33 13.04 24.74 -17.21
C ASP A 33 14.08 24.54 -18.33
N GLU A 34 14.25 23.29 -18.78
CA GLU A 34 15.21 22.93 -19.85
C GLU A 34 14.91 23.63 -21.18
N ARG A 35 13.64 23.95 -21.46
CA ARG A 35 13.24 24.59 -22.73
C ARG A 35 13.64 26.06 -22.74
N GLU A 36 13.42 26.77 -21.64
CA GLU A 36 13.88 28.15 -21.46
C GLU A 36 15.41 28.20 -21.50
N LEU A 37 16.07 27.29 -20.78
CA LEU A 37 17.53 27.17 -20.75
C LEU A 37 18.11 26.99 -22.16
N THR A 38 17.65 25.98 -22.89
CA THR A 38 18.16 25.67 -24.23
C THR A 38 17.90 26.81 -25.23
N SER A 39 16.72 27.43 -25.19
CA SER A 39 16.38 28.55 -26.08
C SER A 39 17.21 29.81 -25.78
N ALA A 40 17.43 30.15 -24.52
CA ALA A 40 18.21 31.32 -24.12
C ALA A 40 19.71 31.14 -24.42
N ILE A 41 20.27 29.95 -24.15
CA ILE A 41 21.65 29.61 -24.55
C ILE A 41 21.81 29.74 -26.07
N LEU A 42 20.89 29.15 -26.83
CA LEU A 42 20.96 29.15 -28.30
C LEU A 42 20.84 30.56 -28.87
N THR A 43 20.01 31.42 -28.27
CA THR A 43 19.89 32.83 -28.66
C THR A 43 21.19 33.59 -28.41
N THR A 44 21.78 33.41 -27.23
CA THR A 44 23.03 34.08 -26.83
C THR A 44 24.18 33.66 -27.75
N LEU A 45 24.26 32.38 -28.11
CA LEU A 45 25.23 31.88 -29.07
C LEU A 45 25.02 32.46 -30.47
N ALA A 46 23.76 32.49 -30.94
CA ALA A 46 23.42 33.05 -32.24
C ALA A 46 23.87 34.52 -32.36
N ASP A 47 23.71 35.30 -31.29
CA ASP A 47 24.18 36.69 -31.23
C ASP A 47 25.71 36.78 -31.19
N ALA A 48 26.35 35.90 -30.42
CA ALA A 48 27.79 35.93 -30.22
C ALA A 48 28.57 35.67 -31.51
N VAL A 49 28.09 34.75 -32.36
CA VAL A 49 28.72 34.38 -33.64
C VAL A 49 27.95 34.85 -34.88
N GLU A 50 26.94 35.71 -34.72
CA GLU A 50 26.11 36.24 -35.81
C GLU A 50 25.59 35.16 -36.76
N ALA A 51 25.10 34.04 -36.20
CA ALA A 51 24.58 32.93 -36.99
C ALA A 51 23.13 33.18 -37.45
N GLU A 52 22.82 32.90 -38.71
CA GLU A 52 21.48 33.08 -39.30
C GLU A 52 20.49 32.02 -38.79
N LEU A 53 20.96 30.78 -38.64
CA LEU A 53 20.18 29.66 -38.13
C LEU A 53 20.98 28.88 -37.09
N CYS A 54 20.41 28.68 -35.91
CA CYS A 54 21.00 27.90 -34.83
C CYS A 54 20.05 26.79 -34.40
N LEU A 55 20.58 25.61 -34.19
CA LEU A 55 19.83 24.41 -33.82
C LEU A 55 20.54 23.72 -32.67
N LEU A 56 19.77 23.32 -31.67
CA LEU A 56 20.27 22.50 -30.58
C LEU A 56 19.49 21.18 -30.57
N CYS A 57 20.20 20.10 -30.84
CA CYS A 57 19.69 18.74 -30.85
C CYS A 57 20.19 18.03 -29.60
N LEU A 58 19.29 17.47 -28.80
CA LEU A 58 19.65 16.63 -27.66
C LEU A 58 19.16 15.21 -27.90
N ARG A 59 19.94 14.26 -27.39
CA ARG A 59 19.57 12.87 -27.34
C ARG A 59 18.41 12.74 -26.35
N ASP A 60 17.33 12.16 -26.84
CA ASP A 60 16.19 11.82 -26.04
C ASP A 60 16.53 10.66 -25.11
N ASP A 61 16.22 10.82 -23.81
CA ASP A 61 16.58 9.85 -22.78
C ASP A 61 15.82 8.50 -22.95
N ASP A 62 14.78 8.47 -23.79
CA ASP A 62 13.91 7.31 -24.01
C ASP A 62 14.29 6.50 -25.25
N THR A 63 14.44 7.19 -26.36
CA THR A 63 14.72 6.57 -27.67
C THR A 63 16.21 6.50 -27.96
N GLY A 64 17.02 7.29 -27.26
CA GLY A 64 18.42 7.50 -27.61
C GLY A 64 18.59 8.21 -28.95
N GLU A 65 17.53 8.69 -29.58
CA GLU A 65 17.61 9.43 -30.85
C GLU A 65 17.89 10.91 -30.61
N LEU A 66 18.59 11.55 -31.53
CA LEU A 66 18.74 13.01 -31.52
C LEU A 66 17.42 13.66 -31.91
N GLN A 67 16.89 14.48 -31.02
CA GLN A 67 15.69 15.29 -31.25
C GLN A 67 16.05 16.77 -31.19
N LEU A 68 15.41 17.54 -32.07
CA LEU A 68 15.57 18.99 -32.09
C LEU A 68 14.84 19.59 -30.88
N ARG A 69 15.58 20.28 -30.00
CA ARG A 69 15.03 20.85 -28.76
C ARG A 69 14.81 22.35 -28.85
N ALA A 70 15.69 23.06 -29.54
CA ALA A 70 15.56 24.49 -29.76
C ALA A 70 16.04 24.89 -31.16
N VAL A 71 15.37 25.90 -31.72
CA VAL A 71 15.68 26.50 -33.02
C VAL A 71 15.64 28.00 -32.87
N ILE A 72 16.70 28.68 -33.31
CA ILE A 72 16.71 30.12 -33.51
C ILE A 72 16.92 30.37 -34.99
N ASP A 73 15.88 30.86 -35.64
CA ASP A 73 15.87 31.15 -37.06
C ASP A 73 15.63 32.65 -37.27
N ARG A 74 16.70 33.38 -37.59
CA ARG A 74 16.64 34.83 -37.76
C ARG A 74 16.01 35.23 -39.09
N MET A 75 16.02 34.34 -40.07
CA MET A 75 15.62 34.60 -41.44
C MET A 75 14.26 33.98 -41.79
N ALA A 76 13.62 33.28 -40.85
CA ALA A 76 12.37 32.52 -41.03
C ALA A 76 12.47 31.51 -42.20
N VAL A 77 13.64 30.90 -42.39
CA VAL A 77 13.96 29.96 -43.46
C VAL A 77 13.69 28.49 -43.10
N TYR A 78 13.59 28.15 -41.82
CA TYR A 78 13.34 26.79 -41.33
C TYR A 78 11.99 26.25 -41.83
N ASP A 79 11.99 24.97 -42.21
CA ASP A 79 10.82 24.19 -42.61
C ASP A 79 10.93 22.76 -42.08
N ALA A 80 9.80 22.19 -41.64
CA ALA A 80 9.72 20.84 -41.07
C ALA A 80 10.17 19.76 -42.06
N SER A 81 10.05 20.01 -43.37
CA SER A 81 10.53 19.09 -44.41
C SER A 81 12.05 18.82 -44.37
N THR A 82 12.81 19.67 -43.68
CA THR A 82 14.28 19.59 -43.61
C THR A 82 14.79 18.99 -42.30
N GLU A 83 13.91 18.61 -41.38
CA GLU A 83 14.27 18.13 -40.05
C GLU A 83 15.12 16.85 -40.09
N GLU A 84 14.81 15.92 -40.98
CA GLU A 84 15.56 14.66 -41.13
C GLU A 84 17.02 14.90 -41.57
N TYR A 85 17.23 15.84 -42.51
CA TYR A 85 18.58 16.22 -42.92
C TYR A 85 19.35 16.88 -41.78
N LEU A 86 18.72 17.81 -41.07
CA LEU A 86 19.32 18.49 -39.92
C LEU A 86 19.66 17.52 -38.79
N ARG A 87 18.83 16.50 -38.55
CA ARG A 87 19.11 15.42 -37.60
C ARG A 87 20.33 14.60 -38.00
N ASN A 88 20.47 14.26 -39.29
CA ASN A 88 21.66 13.57 -39.80
C ASN A 88 22.93 14.42 -39.70
N LEU A 89 22.82 15.74 -39.93
CA LEU A 89 23.93 16.67 -39.74
C LEU A 89 24.32 16.78 -38.25
N ALA A 90 23.34 16.82 -37.35
CA ALA A 90 23.55 16.80 -35.91
C ALA A 90 24.20 15.50 -35.43
N ALA A 91 23.85 14.35 -36.01
CA ALA A 91 24.50 13.07 -35.70
C ALA A 91 26.00 13.11 -36.05
N ARG A 92 26.35 13.63 -37.23
CA ARG A 92 27.75 13.83 -37.63
C ARG A 92 28.49 14.80 -36.70
N ALA A 93 27.80 15.84 -36.24
CA ALA A 93 28.35 16.81 -35.30
C ALA A 93 28.60 16.23 -33.90
N ALA A 94 27.74 15.32 -33.44
CA ALA A 94 27.89 14.66 -32.14
C ALA A 94 29.16 13.80 -32.04
N ASP A 95 29.66 13.29 -33.17
CA ASP A 95 30.89 12.47 -33.24
C ASP A 95 32.19 13.29 -33.25
N LEU A 96 32.10 14.62 -33.35
CA LEU A 96 33.26 15.50 -33.31
C LEU A 96 33.96 15.50 -31.94
N GLN A 97 35.24 15.89 -31.92
CA GLN A 97 36.02 16.05 -30.67
C GLN A 97 35.85 17.45 -30.05
N GLY A 98 35.30 18.41 -30.79
CA GLY A 98 35.06 19.80 -30.40
C GLY A 98 34.31 20.54 -31.52
N ALA A 99 34.15 21.85 -31.38
CA ALA A 99 33.60 22.69 -32.43
C ALA A 99 34.46 22.58 -33.70
N ASP A 100 33.83 22.26 -34.83
CA ASP A 100 34.49 22.15 -36.13
C ASP A 100 33.55 22.53 -37.27
N PHE A 101 34.12 22.82 -38.43
CA PHE A 101 33.37 23.16 -39.62
C PHE A 101 32.87 21.90 -40.32
N LEU A 102 31.57 21.85 -40.58
CA LEU A 102 30.97 20.81 -41.40
C LEU A 102 30.52 21.41 -42.73
N ASN A 103 30.66 20.64 -43.81
CA ASN A 103 29.95 20.95 -45.05
C ASN A 103 28.47 20.65 -44.85
N ALA A 104 27.69 21.72 -44.70
CA ALA A 104 26.25 21.70 -44.88
C ALA A 104 25.99 22.07 -46.35
N ASP A 105 25.40 21.17 -47.11
CA ASP A 105 24.86 21.51 -48.42
C ASP A 105 23.33 21.54 -48.31
N LEU A 106 22.86 22.51 -47.53
CA LEU A 106 21.46 22.62 -47.12
C LEU A 106 20.81 23.80 -47.84
N THR A 107 19.73 23.54 -48.58
CA THR A 107 18.92 24.61 -49.19
C THR A 107 17.62 24.74 -48.42
N LEU A 108 17.37 25.91 -47.84
CA LEU A 108 16.15 26.26 -47.10
C LEU A 108 15.47 27.42 -47.81
N LYS A 109 14.21 27.25 -48.25
CA LYS A 109 13.40 28.27 -48.96
C LYS A 109 14.22 29.07 -49.99
N ASP A 110 14.88 28.36 -50.90
CA ASP A 110 15.72 28.92 -51.98
C ASP A 110 17.01 29.65 -51.55
N ARG A 111 17.40 29.61 -50.27
CA ARG A 111 18.73 30.04 -49.78
C ARG A 111 19.60 28.86 -49.39
N ARG A 112 20.81 28.81 -49.94
CA ARG A 112 21.80 27.76 -49.69
C ARG A 112 22.67 28.11 -48.48
N HIS A 113 22.49 27.38 -47.40
CA HIS A 113 23.29 27.45 -46.18
C HIS A 113 24.49 26.55 -46.35
N THR A 114 25.63 27.17 -46.68
CA THR A 114 26.86 26.45 -47.07
C THR A 114 27.84 26.34 -45.91
N PHE A 115 27.80 27.30 -44.97
CA PHE A 115 28.74 27.37 -43.86
C PHE A 115 28.07 26.85 -42.59
N CYS A 116 28.58 25.74 -42.06
CA CYS A 116 28.10 25.16 -40.81
C CYS A 116 29.26 25.05 -39.82
N LEU A 117 29.12 25.71 -38.67
CA LEU A 117 29.94 25.48 -37.50
C LEU A 117 29.14 24.57 -36.56
N ALA A 118 29.70 23.41 -36.23
CA ALA A 118 29.02 22.39 -35.47
C ALA A 118 29.84 21.98 -34.25
N ALA A 119 29.17 21.64 -33.16
CA ALA A 119 29.82 21.28 -31.92
C ALA A 119 29.09 20.11 -31.23
N PRO A 120 29.82 19.14 -30.66
CA PRO A 120 29.24 18.09 -29.84
C PRO A 120 28.89 18.66 -28.45
N LEU A 121 27.78 18.19 -27.88
CA LEU A 121 27.45 18.41 -26.47
C LEU A 121 27.67 17.09 -25.72
N ARG A 122 28.38 17.12 -24.60
CA ARG A 122 28.79 15.93 -23.86
C ARG A 122 28.65 16.12 -22.34
N VAL A 123 28.23 15.08 -21.64
CA VAL A 123 28.28 15.05 -20.16
C VAL A 123 29.00 13.80 -19.70
N SER A 124 30.02 13.98 -18.87
CA SER A 124 30.85 12.89 -18.34
C SER A 124 31.41 11.91 -19.40
N GLY A 125 31.61 12.38 -20.63
CA GLY A 125 32.11 11.59 -21.75
C GLY A 125 31.04 10.97 -22.65
N GLU A 126 29.76 11.01 -22.25
CA GLU A 126 28.63 10.57 -23.08
C GLU A 126 28.11 11.70 -23.97
N GLY A 127 27.76 11.37 -25.21
CA GLY A 127 27.24 12.33 -26.20
C GLY A 127 25.79 12.71 -25.90
N LEU A 128 25.59 13.91 -25.33
CA LEU A 128 24.28 14.48 -25.06
C LEU A 128 23.57 14.96 -26.32
N GLY A 129 24.31 15.41 -27.34
CA GLY A 129 23.69 16.13 -28.43
C GLY A 129 24.67 16.82 -29.34
N ALA A 130 24.14 17.74 -30.14
CA ALA A 130 24.92 18.60 -31.01
C ALA A 130 24.30 19.98 -31.16
N LEU A 131 25.16 20.97 -31.30
CA LEU A 131 24.85 22.33 -31.68
C LEU A 131 25.22 22.52 -33.15
N LEU A 132 24.32 23.10 -33.94
CA LEU A 132 24.56 23.49 -35.33
C LEU A 132 24.33 24.98 -35.49
N LEU A 133 25.30 25.68 -36.08
CA LEU A 133 25.26 27.11 -36.39
C LEU A 133 25.48 27.25 -37.89
N LEU A 134 24.56 27.88 -38.60
CA LEU A 134 24.51 27.90 -40.06
C LEU A 134 24.40 29.32 -40.60
N ASN A 135 25.16 29.60 -41.65
CA ASN A 135 25.12 30.83 -42.44
C ASN A 135 25.06 30.51 -43.94
N ALA A 136 24.33 31.32 -44.70
CA ALA A 136 24.26 31.24 -46.15
C ALA A 136 25.48 31.89 -46.80
N ASP A 137 25.73 33.16 -46.48
CA ASP A 137 26.63 34.01 -47.27
C ASP A 137 27.96 34.31 -46.56
N ARG A 138 28.06 34.05 -45.25
CA ARG A 138 29.21 34.40 -44.41
C ARG A 138 29.88 33.16 -43.80
N PRO A 139 31.14 32.84 -44.14
CA PRO A 139 31.88 31.79 -43.45
C PRO A 139 32.15 32.18 -42.00
N PHE A 140 32.09 31.19 -41.11
CA PHE A 140 32.60 31.33 -39.75
C PHE A 140 34.14 31.35 -39.76
N ASN A 141 34.74 32.10 -38.84
CA ASN A 141 36.19 32.19 -38.69
C ASN A 141 36.71 31.35 -37.49
N GLY A 142 38.04 31.26 -37.36
CA GLY A 142 38.67 30.47 -36.29
C GLY A 142 38.43 31.02 -34.88
N ASP A 143 38.24 32.33 -34.72
CA ASP A 143 37.93 32.92 -33.41
C ASP A 143 36.50 32.61 -32.98
N GLU A 144 35.55 32.56 -33.92
CA GLU A 144 34.17 32.11 -33.66
C GLU A 144 34.12 30.62 -33.33
N GLN A 145 34.92 29.79 -34.02
CA GLN A 145 35.09 28.39 -33.65
C GLN A 145 35.65 28.23 -32.23
N ASN A 146 36.67 29.03 -31.86
CA ASN A 146 37.22 29.04 -30.51
C ASN A 146 36.19 29.50 -29.48
N LEU A 147 35.39 30.52 -29.80
CA LEU A 147 34.33 31.04 -28.93
C LEU A 147 33.27 29.97 -28.64
N VAL A 148 32.82 29.26 -29.67
CA VAL A 148 31.89 28.12 -29.52
C VAL A 148 32.55 27.01 -28.70
N ASN A 149 33.82 26.69 -28.96
CA ASN A 149 34.58 25.71 -28.16
C ASN A 149 34.61 26.05 -26.67
N TYR A 150 34.83 27.32 -26.31
CA TYR A 150 34.78 27.74 -24.90
C TYR A 150 33.36 27.65 -24.32
N ALA A 151 32.35 27.98 -25.12
CA ALA A 151 30.96 27.90 -24.71
C ALA A 151 30.48 26.46 -24.47
N ILE A 152 30.94 25.48 -25.26
CA ILE A 152 30.54 24.06 -25.12
C ILE A 152 30.68 23.60 -23.67
N SER A 153 31.82 23.86 -23.02
CA SER A 153 32.04 23.43 -21.64
C SER A 153 31.03 24.04 -20.66
N GLN A 154 30.59 25.28 -20.87
CA GLN A 154 29.57 25.93 -20.03
C GLN A 154 28.17 25.42 -20.34
N ILE A 155 27.89 25.14 -21.62
CA ILE A 155 26.61 24.58 -22.06
C ILE A 155 26.47 23.17 -21.49
N ASP A 156 27.51 22.34 -21.61
CA ASP A 156 27.55 20.98 -21.05
C ASP A 156 27.28 21.00 -19.54
N SER A 157 27.94 21.91 -18.81
CA SER A 157 27.70 22.11 -17.38
C SER A 157 26.26 22.53 -17.10
N ALA A 158 25.72 23.52 -17.83
CA ALA A 158 24.35 23.99 -17.66
C ALA A 158 23.31 22.88 -17.93
N MET A 159 23.52 22.09 -18.99
CA MET A 159 22.68 20.94 -19.34
C MET A 159 22.74 19.85 -18.27
N GLN A 160 23.94 19.56 -17.74
CA GLN A 160 24.10 18.62 -16.63
C GLN A 160 23.37 19.07 -15.37
N HIS A 161 23.47 20.36 -15.02
CA HIS A 161 22.77 20.94 -13.88
C HIS A 161 21.26 20.81 -14.03
N ALA A 162 20.70 21.16 -15.20
CA ALA A 162 19.28 21.05 -15.47
C ALA A 162 18.77 19.61 -15.37
N ARG A 163 19.50 18.64 -15.94
CA ARG A 163 19.17 17.21 -15.83
C ARG A 163 19.21 16.72 -14.39
N THR A 164 20.27 17.05 -13.65
CA THR A 164 20.42 16.66 -12.24
C THR A 164 19.32 17.25 -11.37
N ALA A 165 18.98 18.53 -11.58
CA ALA A 165 17.90 19.20 -10.85
C ALA A 165 16.54 18.54 -11.13
N ARG A 166 16.25 18.21 -12.39
CA ARG A 166 15.04 17.49 -12.80
C ARG A 166 14.95 16.12 -12.13
N ASP A 167 16.03 15.35 -12.13
CA ASP A 167 16.08 14.02 -11.51
C ASP A 167 15.94 14.10 -9.98
N LEU A 168 16.55 15.11 -9.35
CA LEU A 168 16.40 15.36 -7.91
C LEU A 168 14.96 15.73 -7.56
N GLN A 169 14.35 16.67 -8.28
CA GLN A 169 12.96 17.09 -8.04
C GLN A 169 12.00 15.91 -8.20
N ARG A 170 12.25 15.07 -9.20
CA ARG A 170 11.53 13.82 -9.40
C ARG A 170 11.67 12.86 -8.22
N ARG A 171 12.89 12.62 -7.73
CA ARG A 171 13.15 11.78 -6.55
C ARG A 171 12.51 12.34 -5.28
N GLN A 172 12.51 13.67 -5.14
CA GLN A 172 11.86 14.33 -4.02
C GLN A 172 10.34 14.07 -4.03
N LEU A 173 9.69 14.22 -5.19
CA LEU A 173 8.25 13.95 -5.31
C LEU A 173 7.91 12.47 -5.04
N GLU A 174 8.75 11.56 -5.51
CA GLU A 174 8.64 10.12 -5.21
C GLU A 174 8.68 9.87 -3.70
N LEU A 175 9.69 10.41 -3.00
CA LEU A 175 9.85 10.25 -1.55
C LEU A 175 8.71 10.90 -0.75
N GLU A 176 8.27 12.10 -1.12
CA GLU A 176 7.14 12.77 -0.47
C GLU A 176 5.85 11.95 -0.61
N THR A 177 5.64 11.33 -1.78
CA THR A 177 4.48 10.48 -2.01
C THR A 177 4.53 9.23 -1.15
N ILE A 178 5.69 8.56 -1.09
CA ILE A 178 5.91 7.38 -0.24
C ILE A 178 5.65 7.71 1.23
N PHE A 179 6.23 8.81 1.73
CA PHE A 179 6.05 9.24 3.11
C PHE A 179 4.57 9.51 3.46
N ARG A 180 3.80 10.11 2.53
CA ARG A 180 2.36 10.32 2.75
C ARG A 180 1.58 9.00 2.77
N ILE A 181 1.93 8.05 1.90
CA ILE A 181 1.31 6.71 1.90
C ILE A 181 1.58 6.01 3.23
N ASP A 182 2.82 6.05 3.73
CA ASP A 182 3.19 5.48 5.02
C ASP A 182 2.42 6.16 6.17
N HIS A 183 2.28 7.48 6.14
CA HIS A 183 1.52 8.20 7.16
C HIS A 183 0.03 7.85 7.16
N ILE A 184 -0.58 7.72 5.97
CA ILE A 184 -1.98 7.28 5.84
C ILE A 184 -2.18 5.88 6.43
N ARG A 185 -1.19 4.99 6.29
CA ARG A 185 -1.23 3.65 6.89
C ARG A 185 -1.19 3.70 8.42
N ASP A 186 -0.34 4.56 8.98
CA ASP A 186 -0.10 4.62 10.43
C ASP A 186 -1.25 5.29 11.20
N GLU A 187 -2.20 5.90 10.49
CA GLU A 187 -3.45 6.40 11.04
C GLU A 187 -4.44 5.24 11.28
N ASP A 188 -5.04 5.17 12.48
CA ASP A 188 -5.96 4.10 12.88
C ASP A 188 -7.33 4.23 12.18
N MET A 189 -7.39 3.83 10.91
CA MET A 189 -8.56 3.99 10.03
C MET A 189 -9.03 2.66 9.42
N ASP A 190 -10.25 2.68 8.87
CA ASP A 190 -10.79 1.54 8.14
C ASP A 190 -9.98 1.24 6.87
N PHE A 191 -9.76 -0.04 6.58
CA PHE A 191 -8.94 -0.50 5.46
C PHE A 191 -9.43 0.03 4.12
N GLN A 192 -10.75 0.11 3.92
CA GLN A 192 -11.31 0.63 2.67
C GLN A 192 -11.02 2.13 2.52
N ALA A 193 -11.14 2.89 3.60
CA ALA A 193 -10.83 4.31 3.62
C ALA A 193 -9.33 4.56 3.35
N MET A 194 -8.45 3.74 3.92
CA MET A 194 -7.01 3.77 3.64
C MET A 194 -6.73 3.57 2.16
N LEU A 195 -7.30 2.53 1.54
CA LEU A 195 -7.10 2.24 0.11
C LEU A 195 -7.58 3.39 -0.78
N ASP A 196 -8.74 3.98 -0.48
CA ASP A 196 -9.28 5.11 -1.23
C ASP A 196 -8.38 6.36 -1.11
N MET A 197 -7.82 6.64 0.07
CA MET A 197 -6.90 7.77 0.28
C MET A 197 -5.55 7.56 -0.39
N VAL A 198 -4.96 6.37 -0.26
CA VAL A 198 -3.70 6.03 -0.95
C VAL A 198 -3.88 6.18 -2.45
N LEU A 199 -4.97 5.64 -3.02
CA LEU A 199 -5.25 5.74 -4.44
C LEU A 199 -5.46 7.18 -4.90
N ALA A 200 -6.10 8.02 -4.09
CA ALA A 200 -6.23 9.44 -4.37
C ALA A 200 -4.86 10.14 -4.40
N GLU A 201 -3.95 9.77 -3.50
CA GLU A 201 -2.59 10.32 -3.50
C GLU A 201 -1.81 9.92 -4.75
N VAL A 202 -1.88 8.65 -5.16
CA VAL A 202 -1.27 8.17 -6.41
C VAL A 202 -1.78 8.96 -7.62
N CYS A 203 -3.09 9.21 -7.69
CA CYS A 203 -3.68 9.98 -8.78
C CYS A 203 -3.20 11.43 -8.80
N ARG A 204 -3.06 12.05 -7.62
CA ARG A 204 -2.54 13.41 -7.48
C ARG A 204 -1.09 13.50 -7.96
N THR A 205 -0.23 12.57 -7.53
CA THR A 205 1.20 12.56 -7.89
C THR A 205 1.40 12.38 -9.40
N ILE A 206 0.64 11.49 -10.03
CA ILE A 206 0.77 11.18 -11.47
C ILE A 206 -0.13 12.09 -12.34
N ALA A 207 -0.84 13.04 -11.73
CA ALA A 207 -1.85 13.88 -12.38
C ALA A 207 -2.87 13.08 -13.23
N ALA A 208 -3.19 11.86 -12.79
CA ALA A 208 -4.15 10.98 -13.43
C ALA A 208 -5.59 11.42 -13.14
N GLU A 209 -6.49 11.23 -14.10
CA GLU A 209 -7.92 11.54 -13.91
C GLU A 209 -8.61 10.51 -13.01
N THR A 210 -8.32 9.22 -13.21
CA THR A 210 -8.94 8.15 -12.44
C THR A 210 -7.90 7.10 -12.04
N GLY A 211 -7.96 6.66 -10.79
CA GLY A 211 -7.21 5.53 -10.27
C GLY A 211 -8.11 4.33 -10.03
N PHE A 212 -7.50 3.15 -10.07
CA PHE A 212 -8.11 1.92 -9.61
C PHE A 212 -7.12 1.01 -8.91
N LEU A 213 -7.62 0.27 -7.93
CA LEU A 213 -6.88 -0.78 -7.26
C LEU A 213 -7.74 -2.04 -7.28
N MET A 214 -7.22 -3.11 -7.87
CA MET A 214 -7.83 -4.42 -7.83
C MET A 214 -6.94 -5.38 -7.06
N LEU A 215 -7.50 -6.13 -6.12
CA LEU A 215 -6.77 -7.12 -5.34
C LEU A 215 -7.44 -8.49 -5.50
N TYR A 216 -6.66 -9.55 -5.40
CA TYR A 216 -7.22 -10.89 -5.33
C TYR A 216 -8.13 -11.05 -4.11
N ASP A 217 -9.21 -11.80 -4.28
CA ASP A 217 -10.10 -12.20 -3.18
C ASP A 217 -9.35 -13.06 -2.13
N ARG A 218 -10.00 -13.32 -0.99
CA ARG A 218 -9.38 -14.04 0.14
C ARG A 218 -8.96 -15.48 -0.22
N VAL A 219 -9.52 -16.05 -1.28
CA VAL A 219 -9.22 -17.40 -1.77
C VAL A 219 -8.14 -17.39 -2.86
N GLY A 220 -7.86 -16.22 -3.47
CA GLY A 220 -6.85 -16.02 -4.51
C GLY A 220 -7.33 -16.35 -5.92
N ASN A 221 -8.64 -16.48 -6.12
CA ASN A 221 -9.22 -16.97 -7.37
C ASN A 221 -9.71 -15.85 -8.29
N GLU A 222 -10.15 -14.72 -7.75
CA GLU A 222 -10.75 -13.66 -8.56
C GLU A 222 -10.19 -12.28 -8.21
N LEU A 223 -9.97 -11.46 -9.24
CA LEU A 223 -9.48 -10.10 -9.13
C LEU A 223 -10.67 -9.14 -8.93
N GLU A 224 -10.82 -8.65 -7.71
CA GLU A 224 -11.91 -7.76 -7.28
C GLU A 224 -11.45 -6.29 -7.27
N LEU A 225 -12.30 -5.39 -7.75
CA LEU A 225 -12.08 -3.95 -7.62
C LEU A 225 -12.25 -3.56 -6.15
N ARG A 226 -11.16 -3.10 -5.52
CA ARG A 226 -11.14 -2.68 -4.13
C ARG A 226 -11.33 -1.19 -3.98
N ALA A 227 -10.61 -0.37 -4.75
CA ALA A 227 -10.73 1.09 -4.65
C ALA A 227 -10.78 1.73 -6.04
N THR A 228 -11.49 2.85 -6.16
CA THR A 228 -11.50 3.69 -7.36
C THR A 228 -11.84 5.13 -7.03
N THR A 229 -11.20 6.08 -7.72
CA THR A 229 -11.52 7.50 -7.60
C THR A 229 -12.71 7.93 -8.46
N ASP A 230 -13.17 7.09 -9.41
CA ASP A 230 -14.36 7.34 -10.21
C ASP A 230 -15.16 6.05 -10.46
N ARG A 231 -16.21 5.86 -9.65
CA ARG A 231 -17.10 4.69 -9.74
C ARG A 231 -17.91 4.65 -11.04
N ASN A 232 -18.19 5.79 -11.67
CA ASN A 232 -19.00 5.82 -12.89
C ASN A 232 -18.25 5.17 -14.05
N LEU A 233 -16.92 5.34 -14.10
CA LEU A 233 -16.09 4.75 -15.16
C LEU A 233 -16.13 3.22 -15.15
N PHE A 234 -16.29 2.60 -13.98
CA PHE A 234 -16.37 1.15 -13.79
C PHE A 234 -17.78 0.58 -13.96
N SER A 235 -18.79 1.45 -14.01
CA SER A 235 -20.19 1.05 -14.24
C SER A 235 -20.59 0.97 -15.72
N ALA A 236 -19.77 1.52 -16.62
CA ALA A 236 -20.01 1.51 -18.06
C ALA A 236 -19.37 0.29 -18.74
N ASP A 237 -20.12 -0.42 -19.59
CA ASP A 237 -19.70 -1.70 -20.18
C ASP A 237 -18.36 -1.65 -20.93
N ASP A 238 -18.14 -0.62 -21.75
CA ASP A 238 -16.95 -0.52 -22.61
C ASP A 238 -15.68 -0.06 -21.84
N PRO A 239 -15.68 1.05 -21.07
CA PRO A 239 -14.54 1.45 -20.25
C PRO A 239 -14.12 0.39 -19.22
N ALA A 240 -15.08 -0.22 -18.52
CA ALA A 240 -14.79 -1.24 -17.51
C ALA A 240 -14.12 -2.48 -18.11
N ARG A 241 -14.55 -2.89 -19.32
CA ARG A 241 -13.94 -4.01 -20.05
C ARG A 241 -12.50 -3.70 -20.46
N LEU A 242 -12.22 -2.49 -20.94
CA LEU A 242 -10.86 -2.08 -21.31
C LEU A 242 -9.93 -2.05 -20.09
N ILE A 243 -10.39 -1.50 -18.97
CA ILE A 243 -9.61 -1.45 -17.73
C ILE A 243 -9.30 -2.86 -17.23
N ARG A 244 -10.30 -3.75 -17.19
CA ARG A 244 -10.11 -5.15 -16.78
C ARG A 244 -9.13 -5.88 -17.71
N ALA A 245 -9.22 -5.65 -19.02
CA ALA A 245 -8.28 -6.26 -19.98
C ALA A 245 -6.82 -5.85 -19.72
N VAL A 246 -6.57 -4.58 -19.40
CA VAL A 246 -5.23 -4.09 -19.05
C VAL A 246 -4.75 -4.65 -17.71
N ALA A 247 -5.63 -4.73 -16.71
CA ALA A 247 -5.30 -5.34 -15.43
C ALA A 247 -4.92 -6.83 -15.59
N ASP A 248 -5.73 -7.60 -16.32
CA ASP A 248 -5.45 -9.02 -16.57
C ASP A 248 -4.16 -9.21 -17.37
N GLU A 249 -3.86 -8.30 -18.30
CA GLU A 249 -2.61 -8.32 -19.05
C GLU A 249 -1.40 -8.06 -18.15
N ALA A 250 -1.48 -7.07 -17.24
CA ALA A 250 -0.41 -6.75 -16.30
C ALA A 250 -0.11 -7.90 -15.34
N ILE A 251 -1.15 -8.60 -14.87
CA ILE A 251 -1.01 -9.81 -14.06
C ILE A 251 -0.34 -10.93 -14.86
N ARG A 252 -0.82 -11.22 -16.08
CA ARG A 252 -0.29 -12.31 -16.90
C ARG A 252 1.18 -12.09 -17.28
N ALA A 253 1.54 -10.85 -17.58
CA ALA A 253 2.91 -10.48 -17.94
C ALA A 253 3.81 -10.30 -16.70
N ALA A 254 3.23 -10.08 -15.52
CA ALA A 254 3.94 -9.62 -14.32
C ALA A 254 4.79 -8.35 -14.57
N GLU A 255 4.32 -7.49 -15.47
CA GLU A 255 4.98 -6.24 -15.87
C GLU A 255 3.97 -5.09 -15.97
N LEU A 256 4.49 -3.85 -15.89
CA LEU A 256 3.67 -2.67 -16.16
C LEU A 256 3.18 -2.69 -17.62
N ILE A 257 1.88 -2.51 -17.79
CA ILE A 257 1.23 -2.40 -19.11
C ILE A 257 0.74 -0.97 -19.30
N ASN A 258 1.11 -0.36 -20.42
CA ASN A 258 0.61 0.93 -20.86
C ASN A 258 -0.12 0.76 -22.21
N ARG A 259 -1.38 1.16 -22.27
CA ARG A 259 -2.22 1.10 -23.48
C ARG A 259 -2.81 2.45 -23.80
N THR A 260 -2.61 2.92 -25.03
CA THR A 260 -3.23 4.14 -25.56
C THR A 260 -4.29 3.80 -26.59
N TYR A 261 -5.43 4.49 -26.52
CA TYR A 261 -6.58 4.24 -27.39
C TYR A 261 -6.82 5.46 -28.31
N PRO A 262 -6.82 5.29 -29.64
CA PRO A 262 -7.10 6.38 -30.58
C PRO A 262 -8.59 6.76 -30.64
N SER A 263 -9.48 5.78 -30.50
CA SER A 263 -10.95 5.91 -30.52
C SER A 263 -11.56 5.56 -29.15
N GLY A 264 -12.83 5.90 -28.94
CA GLY A 264 -13.52 5.67 -27.65
C GLY A 264 -13.39 6.82 -26.64
N VAL A 265 -13.83 6.58 -25.40
CA VAL A 265 -13.85 7.57 -24.29
C VAL A 265 -12.51 7.65 -23.57
N ILE A 266 -11.80 6.52 -23.47
CA ILE A 266 -10.51 6.42 -22.80
C ILE A 266 -9.40 6.87 -23.76
N ARG A 267 -8.42 7.62 -23.24
CA ARG A 267 -7.19 7.99 -23.96
C ARG A 267 -6.05 7.03 -23.64
N ALA A 268 -5.84 6.72 -22.37
CA ALA A 268 -4.78 5.84 -21.92
C ALA A 268 -5.14 5.12 -20.62
N ILE A 269 -4.64 3.89 -20.46
CA ILE A 269 -4.73 3.07 -19.25
C ILE A 269 -3.34 2.53 -18.93
N VAL A 270 -2.95 2.62 -17.68
CA VAL A 270 -1.74 1.97 -17.17
C VAL A 270 -2.14 1.03 -16.04
N GLY A 271 -1.61 -0.19 -16.07
CA GLY A 271 -1.74 -1.17 -14.99
C GLY A 271 -0.36 -1.63 -14.54
N VAL A 272 -0.13 -1.64 -13.23
CA VAL A 272 1.10 -2.10 -12.59
C VAL A 272 0.75 -3.27 -11.67
N PRO A 273 1.37 -4.43 -11.86
CA PRO A 273 1.14 -5.56 -10.98
C PRO A 273 1.72 -5.24 -9.60
N LEU A 274 0.99 -5.66 -8.58
CA LEU A 274 1.41 -5.61 -7.19
C LEU A 274 2.01 -6.97 -6.83
N ILE A 275 3.30 -7.01 -6.50
CA ILE A 275 4.07 -8.25 -6.31
C ILE A 275 4.80 -8.19 -4.97
N LEU A 276 4.42 -9.08 -4.05
CA LEU A 276 5.07 -9.19 -2.76
C LEU A 276 5.65 -10.59 -2.57
N GLU A 277 6.91 -10.69 -2.13
CA GLU A 277 7.59 -11.97 -1.86
C GLU A 277 7.42 -12.98 -3.01
N ASN A 278 7.50 -12.48 -4.26
CA ASN A 278 7.32 -13.26 -5.48
C ASN A 278 5.89 -13.79 -5.72
N ARG A 279 4.88 -13.21 -5.06
CA ARG A 279 3.46 -13.49 -5.21
C ARG A 279 2.70 -12.26 -5.71
N LEU A 280 1.90 -12.47 -6.75
CA LEU A 280 1.00 -11.45 -7.31
C LEU A 280 -0.21 -11.25 -6.39
N ILE A 281 -0.39 -10.03 -5.87
CA ILE A 281 -1.48 -9.69 -4.93
C ILE A 281 -2.59 -8.85 -5.57
N GLY A 282 -2.30 -8.19 -6.71
CA GLY A 282 -3.29 -7.39 -7.42
C GLY A 282 -2.70 -6.52 -8.52
N VAL A 283 -3.43 -5.48 -8.89
CA VAL A 283 -3.03 -4.46 -9.87
C VAL A 283 -3.45 -3.09 -9.36
N LEU A 284 -2.50 -2.16 -9.36
CA LEU A 284 -2.73 -0.74 -9.26
C LEU A 284 -2.76 -0.14 -10.67
N GLY A 285 -3.67 0.78 -10.96
CA GLY A 285 -3.68 1.42 -12.25
C GLY A 285 -4.31 2.79 -12.29
N VAL A 286 -4.06 3.48 -13.40
CA VAL A 286 -4.51 4.84 -13.67
C VAL A 286 -5.07 4.95 -15.08
N VAL A 287 -6.02 5.86 -15.26
CA VAL A 287 -6.78 6.07 -16.49
C VAL A 287 -6.91 7.57 -16.77
N ASN A 288 -6.71 7.94 -18.03
CA ASN A 288 -7.04 9.27 -18.55
C ASN A 288 -8.07 9.15 -19.68
N ARG A 289 -9.12 9.99 -19.66
CA ARG A 289 -10.10 10.08 -20.74
C ARG A 289 -9.63 11.02 -21.86
N LYS A 290 -10.37 11.01 -22.96
CA LYS A 290 -10.19 12.00 -24.03
C LYS A 290 -10.42 13.41 -23.48
N GLY A 291 -9.42 14.27 -23.66
CA GLY A 291 -9.33 15.59 -23.05
C GLY A 291 -8.08 15.75 -22.18
N ARG A 292 -7.49 14.64 -21.72
CA ARG A 292 -6.17 14.58 -21.07
C ARG A 292 -5.11 13.93 -21.98
N GLY A 293 -3.85 14.19 -21.68
CA GLY A 293 -2.71 13.57 -22.36
C GLY A 293 -2.57 12.08 -22.03
N ALA A 294 -1.77 11.36 -22.83
CA ALA A 294 -1.29 10.03 -22.45
C ALA A 294 -0.22 10.16 -21.35
N PHE A 295 0.02 9.08 -20.60
CA PHE A 295 1.02 9.06 -19.55
C PHE A 295 2.44 9.08 -20.13
N THR A 296 3.29 9.92 -19.55
CA THR A 296 4.70 10.07 -19.89
C THR A 296 5.53 8.97 -19.24
N ARG A 297 6.79 8.78 -19.67
CA ARG A 297 7.68 7.80 -19.03
C ARG A 297 7.91 8.11 -17.54
N THR A 298 8.03 9.39 -17.20
CA THR A 298 8.17 9.84 -15.81
C THR A 298 7.00 9.38 -14.95
N ASP A 299 5.77 9.47 -15.48
CA ASP A 299 4.55 8.98 -14.80
C ASP A 299 4.62 7.47 -14.57
N LEU A 300 5.04 6.70 -15.57
CA LEU A 300 5.14 5.24 -15.47
C LEU A 300 6.20 4.82 -14.43
N GLU A 301 7.34 5.50 -14.40
CA GLU A 301 8.40 5.17 -13.47
C GLU A 301 8.05 5.57 -12.03
N MET A 302 7.36 6.70 -11.82
CA MET A 302 6.77 7.05 -10.52
C MET A 302 5.74 6.01 -10.07
N LEU A 303 4.84 5.58 -10.97
CA LEU A 303 3.83 4.58 -10.65
C LEU A 303 4.45 3.24 -10.24
N ARG A 304 5.55 2.82 -10.89
CA ARG A 304 6.30 1.61 -10.49
C ARG A 304 6.90 1.74 -9.10
N ALA A 305 7.54 2.87 -8.80
CA ALA A 305 8.15 3.11 -7.50
C ALA A 305 7.09 3.11 -6.38
N ILE A 306 5.97 3.80 -6.61
CA ILE A 306 4.84 3.85 -5.68
C ILE A 306 4.23 2.46 -5.49
N ALA A 307 3.98 1.71 -6.57
CA ALA A 307 3.41 0.36 -6.52
C ALA A 307 4.30 -0.58 -5.68
N SER A 308 5.63 -0.53 -5.87
CA SER A 308 6.56 -1.34 -5.09
C SER A 308 6.53 -1.05 -3.59
N GLN A 309 6.19 0.17 -3.18
CA GLN A 309 6.05 0.54 -1.76
C GLN A 309 4.67 0.19 -1.22
N MET A 310 3.63 0.34 -2.06
CA MET A 310 2.27 -0.08 -1.74
C MET A 310 2.17 -1.59 -1.51
N ASP A 311 2.99 -2.41 -2.18
CA ASP A 311 3.04 -3.86 -1.98
C ASP A 311 3.24 -4.23 -0.50
N THR A 312 4.21 -3.59 0.15
CA THR A 312 4.51 -3.80 1.57
C THR A 312 3.40 -3.28 2.47
N ALA A 313 2.95 -2.03 2.26
CA ALA A 313 1.94 -1.40 3.11
C ALA A 313 0.56 -2.09 3.03
N ILE A 314 0.11 -2.47 1.83
CA ILE A 314 -1.15 -3.20 1.64
C ILE A 314 -1.05 -4.59 2.26
N PHE A 315 0.10 -5.26 2.18
CA PHE A 315 0.26 -6.59 2.75
C PHE A 315 0.20 -6.59 4.27
N GLU A 316 0.95 -5.72 4.95
CA GLU A 316 0.93 -5.61 6.41
C GLU A 316 -0.49 -5.38 6.93
N SER A 317 -1.23 -4.51 6.24
CA SER A 317 -2.61 -4.18 6.58
C SER A 317 -3.57 -5.34 6.26
N LEU A 318 -3.39 -6.06 5.15
CA LEU A 318 -4.15 -7.28 4.82
C LEU A 318 -3.83 -8.44 5.77
N GLU A 319 -2.59 -8.59 6.23
CA GLU A 319 -2.18 -9.60 7.19
C GLU A 319 -2.78 -9.30 8.55
N THR A 320 -2.70 -8.05 9.01
CA THR A 320 -3.41 -7.54 10.18
C THR A 320 -4.92 -7.80 10.06
N GLN A 321 -5.52 -7.57 8.89
CA GLN A 321 -6.94 -7.81 8.67
C GLN A 321 -7.30 -9.31 8.59
N LYS A 322 -6.41 -10.16 8.05
CA LYS A 322 -6.57 -11.62 8.04
C LYS A 322 -6.46 -12.19 9.43
N LEU A 323 -5.51 -11.73 10.23
CA LEU A 323 -5.41 -12.03 11.65
C LEU A 323 -6.71 -11.56 12.34
N ARG A 324 -7.14 -10.32 12.12
CA ARG A 324 -8.43 -9.79 12.63
C ARG A 324 -9.65 -10.60 12.21
N ALA A 325 -9.71 -11.11 10.97
CA ALA A 325 -10.85 -11.87 10.47
C ALA A 325 -10.82 -13.35 10.87
N ALA A 326 -9.62 -13.95 10.98
CA ALA A 326 -9.43 -15.33 11.42
C ALA A 326 -9.67 -15.46 12.93
N PHE A 327 -9.24 -14.46 13.72
CA PHE A 327 -9.39 -14.45 15.16
C PHE A 327 -10.66 -13.71 15.62
N GLY A 328 -11.23 -12.77 14.85
CA GLY A 328 -12.34 -11.92 15.29
C GLY A 328 -13.69 -12.62 15.38
N LYS A 329 -13.79 -13.85 14.82
CA LYS A 329 -14.95 -14.73 15.02
C LYS A 329 -14.81 -15.65 16.23
N CYS A 330 -13.62 -15.72 16.82
CA CYS A 330 -13.26 -16.71 17.84
C CYS A 330 -12.72 -16.06 19.12
N VAL A 331 -12.46 -14.75 19.13
CA VAL A 331 -11.90 -14.08 20.31
C VAL A 331 -12.36 -12.62 20.41
N GLY A 332 -12.59 -12.15 21.64
CA GLY A 332 -13.00 -10.77 21.92
C GLY A 332 -11.92 -9.73 21.57
N PRO A 333 -12.29 -8.43 21.43
CA PRO A 333 -11.38 -7.37 20.96
C PRO A 333 -10.05 -7.29 21.71
N GLN A 334 -10.06 -7.52 23.02
CA GLN A 334 -8.87 -7.46 23.88
C GLN A 334 -7.84 -8.56 23.56
N VAL A 335 -8.29 -9.73 23.12
CA VAL A 335 -7.39 -10.82 22.71
C VAL A 335 -6.83 -10.59 21.31
N MET A 336 -7.62 -9.93 20.45
CA MET A 336 -7.19 -9.55 19.11
C MET A 336 -5.98 -8.62 19.12
N ASP A 337 -6.04 -7.56 19.92
CA ASP A 337 -4.97 -6.56 19.99
C ASP A 337 -3.66 -7.18 20.49
N ARG A 338 -3.74 -8.16 21.40
CA ARG A 338 -2.57 -8.90 21.87
C ARG A 338 -2.01 -9.86 20.81
N LEU A 339 -2.87 -10.57 20.07
CA LEU A 339 -2.46 -11.44 18.96
C LEU A 339 -1.72 -10.67 17.86
N LEU A 340 -2.10 -9.42 17.62
CA LEU A 340 -1.41 -8.52 16.68
C LEU A 340 -0.08 -7.99 17.23
N SER A 341 0.04 -7.84 18.56
CA SER A 341 1.26 -7.32 19.21
C SER A 341 2.37 -8.36 19.43
N ILE A 342 2.01 -9.65 19.47
CA ILE A 342 2.94 -10.77 19.69
C ILE A 342 3.17 -11.43 18.33
N GLY A 343 4.33 -11.21 17.72
CA GLY A 343 4.66 -11.75 16.40
C GLY A 343 4.47 -13.27 16.25
N ASP A 344 4.35 -13.68 14.98
CA ASP A 344 3.90 -14.97 14.42
C ASP A 344 4.43 -16.28 15.07
N ARG A 345 5.47 -16.23 15.91
CA ARG A 345 6.19 -17.43 16.41
C ARG A 345 5.81 -17.90 17.81
N ASP A 346 5.33 -17.05 18.71
CA ASP A 346 5.08 -17.49 20.11
C ASP A 346 3.70 -18.16 20.28
N LEU A 347 2.69 -17.74 19.51
CA LEU A 347 1.30 -18.20 19.67
C LEU A 347 1.04 -19.63 19.16
N LEU A 348 1.88 -20.16 18.27
CA LEU A 348 1.79 -21.53 17.78
C LEU A 348 2.37 -22.55 18.77
N SER A 349 3.17 -22.12 19.75
CA SER A 349 3.96 -23.04 20.59
C SER A 349 3.20 -23.68 21.76
N GLY A 350 2.02 -23.16 22.10
CA GLY A 350 1.23 -23.62 23.25
C GLY A 350 1.89 -23.27 24.59
N GLU A 351 1.16 -22.62 25.48
CA GLU A 351 1.64 -22.23 26.80
C GLU A 351 0.97 -23.07 27.89
N ARG A 352 1.76 -23.56 28.84
CA ARG A 352 1.22 -24.14 30.09
C ARG A 352 0.81 -23.02 31.03
N ILE A 353 -0.46 -23.03 31.41
CA ILE A 353 -1.06 -21.98 32.22
C ILE A 353 -2.17 -22.54 33.10
N VAL A 354 -2.19 -22.07 34.35
CA VAL A 354 -3.31 -22.30 35.25
C VAL A 354 -4.45 -21.39 34.85
N VAL A 355 -5.60 -21.94 34.49
CA VAL A 355 -6.80 -21.17 34.12
C VAL A 355 -7.99 -21.60 34.95
N THR A 356 -9.00 -20.73 35.06
CA THR A 356 -10.34 -21.16 35.50
C THR A 356 -11.23 -21.28 34.28
N THR A 357 -11.76 -22.47 34.04
CA THR A 357 -12.70 -22.75 32.95
C THR A 357 -14.12 -22.82 33.49
N LEU A 358 -15.05 -22.17 32.80
CA LEU A 358 -16.48 -22.17 33.09
C LEU A 358 -17.24 -22.79 31.91
N PHE A 359 -18.19 -23.67 32.22
CA PHE A 359 -19.22 -24.14 31.30
C PHE A 359 -20.59 -23.80 31.85
N SER A 360 -21.49 -23.26 31.03
CA SER A 360 -22.91 -23.02 31.34
C SER A 360 -23.78 -23.69 30.28
N ASP A 361 -24.84 -24.40 30.65
CA ASP A 361 -25.68 -25.14 29.70
C ASP A 361 -27.14 -25.19 30.20
N ILE A 362 -28.11 -25.08 29.27
CA ILE A 362 -29.54 -25.03 29.55
C ILE A 362 -30.06 -26.45 29.83
N ARG A 363 -30.63 -26.64 31.02
CA ARG A 363 -31.11 -27.96 31.45
C ARG A 363 -32.24 -28.47 30.55
N GLY A 364 -32.00 -29.59 29.87
CA GLY A 364 -33.01 -30.21 29.00
C GLY A 364 -33.22 -29.49 27.67
N PHE A 365 -32.27 -28.66 27.24
CA PHE A 365 -32.33 -27.92 25.98
C PHE A 365 -32.62 -28.80 24.78
N THR A 366 -31.96 -29.95 24.64
CA THR A 366 -32.15 -30.86 23.48
C THR A 366 -33.63 -31.25 23.32
N ASN A 367 -34.28 -31.74 24.38
CA ASN A 367 -35.68 -32.13 24.36
C ASN A 367 -36.65 -30.95 24.13
N MET A 368 -36.25 -29.75 24.56
CA MET A 368 -36.99 -28.52 24.28
C MET A 368 -36.86 -28.14 22.79
N SER A 369 -35.63 -28.15 22.25
CA SER A 369 -35.31 -27.74 20.89
C SER A 369 -36.03 -28.56 19.81
N GLU A 370 -36.28 -29.85 20.08
CA GLU A 370 -37.01 -30.75 19.17
C GLU A 370 -38.51 -30.40 19.03
N LYS A 371 -39.07 -29.65 19.98
CA LYS A 371 -40.51 -29.36 20.06
C LYS A 371 -40.86 -27.90 19.72
N LEU A 372 -39.86 -27.04 19.59
CA LEU A 372 -40.04 -25.63 19.31
C LEU A 372 -39.92 -25.34 17.82
N ASP A 373 -40.65 -24.31 17.40
CA ASP A 373 -40.45 -23.74 16.08
C ASP A 373 -39.00 -23.22 15.92
N PRO A 374 -38.31 -23.52 14.80
CA PRO A 374 -36.92 -23.12 14.60
C PRO A 374 -36.65 -21.61 14.74
N GLU A 375 -37.60 -20.76 14.37
CA GLU A 375 -37.45 -19.31 14.43
C GLU A 375 -37.53 -18.80 15.87
N LEU A 376 -38.44 -19.37 16.67
CA LEU A 376 -38.53 -19.11 18.10
C LEU A 376 -37.31 -19.63 18.85
N LEU A 377 -36.83 -20.83 18.49
CA LEU A 377 -35.62 -21.43 19.07
C LEU A 377 -34.39 -20.56 18.78
N GLN A 378 -34.23 -20.10 17.55
CA GLN A 378 -33.14 -19.20 17.18
C GLN A 378 -33.20 -17.88 17.95
N GLY A 379 -34.38 -17.27 18.06
CA GLY A 379 -34.57 -16.02 18.78
C GLY A 379 -34.19 -16.12 20.26
N VAL A 380 -34.72 -17.12 20.98
CA VAL A 380 -34.42 -17.30 22.41
C VAL A 380 -32.96 -17.68 22.64
N LEU A 381 -32.38 -18.49 21.75
CA LEU A 381 -30.98 -18.90 21.87
C LEU A 381 -30.03 -17.72 21.63
N ASN A 382 -30.28 -16.89 20.62
CA ASN A 382 -29.48 -15.69 20.37
C ASN A 382 -29.54 -14.73 21.56
N ASP A 383 -30.72 -14.44 22.10
CA ASP A 383 -30.88 -13.59 23.28
C ASP A 383 -30.15 -14.14 24.52
N HIS A 384 -30.16 -15.47 24.69
CA HIS A 384 -29.45 -16.15 25.76
C HIS A 384 -27.93 -16.03 25.60
N LEU A 385 -27.41 -16.42 24.45
CA LEU A 385 -25.98 -16.41 24.17
C LEU A 385 -25.42 -14.98 24.22
N SER A 386 -26.14 -13.99 23.68
CA SER A 386 -25.74 -12.58 23.77
C SER A 386 -25.64 -12.12 25.22
N ALA A 387 -26.68 -12.35 26.04
CA ALA A 387 -26.67 -11.92 27.43
C ALA A 387 -25.53 -12.54 28.26
N LEU A 388 -25.21 -13.82 28.01
CA LEU A 388 -24.12 -14.49 28.69
C LEU A 388 -22.75 -14.01 28.20
N THR A 389 -22.58 -13.79 26.90
CA THR A 389 -21.34 -13.30 26.31
C THR A 389 -20.99 -11.89 26.76
N ASP A 390 -21.98 -11.00 26.85
CA ASP A 390 -21.77 -9.64 27.37
C ASP A 390 -21.22 -9.68 28.80
N LEU A 391 -21.72 -10.60 29.64
CA LEU A 391 -21.18 -10.81 30.98
C LEU A 391 -19.77 -11.40 30.97
N VAL A 392 -19.48 -12.39 30.12
CA VAL A 392 -18.12 -12.96 30.00
C VAL A 392 -17.12 -11.84 29.73
N LEU A 393 -17.41 -10.96 28.78
CA LEU A 393 -16.55 -9.82 28.44
C LEU A 393 -16.47 -8.80 29.58
N ALA A 394 -17.58 -8.49 30.24
CA ALA A 394 -17.62 -7.54 31.36
C ALA A 394 -16.78 -7.99 32.57
N TYR A 395 -16.62 -9.31 32.74
CA TYR A 395 -15.76 -9.90 33.78
C TYR A 395 -14.31 -10.13 33.32
N GLU A 396 -13.94 -9.63 32.13
CA GLU A 396 -12.64 -9.83 31.48
C GLU A 396 -12.34 -11.31 31.19
N GLY A 397 -13.36 -12.14 31.04
CA GLY A 397 -13.21 -13.52 30.60
C GLY A 397 -13.02 -13.62 29.08
N MET A 398 -12.29 -14.64 28.63
CA MET A 398 -12.24 -15.02 27.23
C MET A 398 -13.40 -15.97 26.94
N LEU A 399 -14.34 -15.55 26.07
CA LEU A 399 -15.29 -16.47 25.46
C LEU A 399 -14.51 -17.42 24.55
N ASP A 400 -14.56 -18.73 24.83
CA ASP A 400 -13.83 -19.74 24.08
C ASP A 400 -14.65 -20.24 22.89
N LYS A 401 -15.82 -20.82 23.15
CA LYS A 401 -16.77 -21.24 22.11
C LYS A 401 -18.18 -21.47 22.64
N TYR A 402 -19.12 -21.57 21.71
CA TYR A 402 -20.45 -22.13 21.95
C TYR A 402 -20.49 -23.60 21.56
N ILE A 403 -21.13 -24.43 22.39
CA ILE A 403 -21.36 -25.86 22.12
C ILE A 403 -22.88 -26.08 22.17
N GLY A 404 -23.57 -25.76 21.08
CA GLY A 404 -25.03 -25.71 21.07
C GLY A 404 -25.53 -24.54 21.93
N ASP A 405 -26.27 -24.84 23.00
CA ASP A 405 -26.70 -23.90 24.03
C ASP A 405 -25.65 -23.66 25.13
N CYS A 406 -24.57 -24.45 25.12
CA CYS A 406 -23.54 -24.31 26.13
C CYS A 406 -22.55 -23.17 25.82
N VAL A 407 -22.25 -22.36 26.83
CA VAL A 407 -21.22 -21.31 26.80
C VAL A 407 -19.98 -21.80 27.54
N MET A 408 -18.83 -21.79 26.86
CA MET A 408 -17.52 -22.04 27.46
C MET A 408 -16.72 -20.74 27.57
N ALA A 409 -16.19 -20.46 28.76
CA ALA A 409 -15.35 -19.29 29.03
C ALA A 409 -14.09 -19.67 29.81
N ILE A 410 -13.00 -18.93 29.58
CA ILE A 410 -11.69 -19.14 30.19
C ILE A 410 -11.25 -17.84 30.86
N PHE A 411 -10.70 -17.95 32.06
CA PHE A 411 -10.10 -16.85 32.81
C PHE A 411 -8.61 -17.11 33.07
N ASN A 412 -7.85 -16.04 33.31
CA ASN A 412 -6.39 -16.03 33.38
C ASN A 412 -5.69 -16.23 32.02
N ALA A 413 -6.41 -16.22 30.91
CA ALA A 413 -5.86 -16.27 29.57
C ALA A 413 -6.71 -15.42 28.60
N PRO A 414 -6.10 -14.71 27.63
CA PRO A 414 -4.66 -14.60 27.40
C PRO A 414 -3.94 -13.72 28.44
N GLU A 415 -4.67 -12.82 29.11
CA GLU A 415 -4.11 -11.94 30.13
C GLU A 415 -4.09 -12.60 31.51
N ARG A 416 -3.00 -12.37 32.24
CA ARG A 416 -2.83 -12.91 33.59
C ARG A 416 -3.69 -12.12 34.57
N GLN A 417 -4.58 -12.83 35.24
CA GLN A 417 -5.55 -12.32 36.20
C GLN A 417 -5.35 -13.03 37.53
N PRO A 418 -4.70 -12.40 38.53
CA PRO A 418 -4.48 -13.03 39.84
C PRO A 418 -5.77 -13.48 40.54
N ASP A 419 -6.90 -12.86 40.23
CA ASP A 419 -8.23 -13.11 40.79
C ASP A 419 -9.16 -13.89 39.84
N HIS A 420 -8.60 -14.58 38.84
CA HIS A 420 -9.34 -15.30 37.79
C HIS A 420 -10.46 -16.22 38.30
N ALA A 421 -10.22 -16.99 39.37
CA ALA A 421 -11.22 -17.87 39.96
C ALA A 421 -12.40 -17.10 40.57
N LEU A 422 -12.14 -15.96 41.21
CA LEU A 422 -13.19 -15.12 41.80
C LEU A 422 -14.03 -14.45 40.71
N ARG A 423 -13.40 -13.95 39.65
CA ARG A 423 -14.10 -13.38 38.47
C ARG A 423 -15.05 -14.39 37.86
N ALA A 424 -14.58 -15.62 37.64
CA ALA A 424 -15.40 -16.70 37.07
C ALA A 424 -16.60 -17.07 37.96
N VAL A 425 -16.42 -17.10 39.29
CA VAL A 425 -17.53 -17.38 40.23
C VAL A 425 -18.54 -16.24 40.25
N ARG A 426 -18.11 -14.98 40.22
CA ARG A 426 -19.01 -13.82 40.13
C ARG A 426 -19.80 -13.82 38.83
N LEU A 427 -19.11 -14.11 37.72
CA LEU A 427 -19.74 -14.31 36.42
C LEU A 427 -20.84 -15.37 36.52
N ALA A 428 -20.55 -16.55 37.07
CA ALA A 428 -21.54 -17.63 37.19
C ALA A 428 -22.81 -17.20 37.95
N LEU A 429 -22.67 -16.45 39.04
CA LEU A 429 -23.81 -15.93 39.81
C LEU A 429 -24.65 -14.93 39.01
N ASP A 430 -24.01 -14.08 38.21
CA ASP A 430 -24.71 -13.10 37.37
C ASP A 430 -25.29 -13.72 36.08
N MET A 431 -24.68 -14.79 35.57
CA MET A 431 -25.22 -15.58 34.45
C MET A 431 -26.60 -16.16 34.79
N HIS A 432 -26.80 -16.67 36.00
CA HIS A 432 -28.12 -17.12 36.47
C HIS A 432 -29.15 -15.98 36.43
N LYS A 433 -28.78 -14.79 36.94
CA LYS A 433 -29.67 -13.62 36.93
C LYS A 433 -30.02 -13.17 35.51
N ALA A 434 -29.02 -13.07 34.63
CA ALA A 434 -29.22 -12.68 33.25
C ALA A 434 -30.07 -13.71 32.50
N HIS A 435 -29.83 -15.01 32.72
CA HIS A 435 -30.63 -16.06 32.15
C HIS A 435 -32.10 -15.99 32.61
N HIS A 436 -32.38 -15.73 33.89
CA HIS A 436 -33.75 -15.49 34.36
C HIS A 436 -34.42 -14.28 33.71
N GLN A 437 -33.67 -13.22 33.40
CA GLN A 437 -34.21 -12.08 32.64
C GLN A 437 -34.59 -12.49 31.21
N VAL A 438 -33.77 -13.31 30.56
CA VAL A 438 -34.09 -13.90 29.24
C VAL A 438 -35.34 -14.78 29.35
N MET A 439 -35.40 -15.69 30.34
CA MET A 439 -36.57 -16.54 30.60
C MET A 439 -37.84 -15.68 30.78
N ALA A 440 -37.75 -14.57 31.53
CA ALA A 440 -38.89 -13.68 31.77
C ALA A 440 -39.38 -12.99 30.49
N ARG A 441 -38.47 -12.52 29.63
CA ARG A 441 -38.82 -11.89 28.33
C ARG A 441 -39.51 -12.87 27.38
N TRP A 442 -39.10 -14.13 27.41
CA TRP A 442 -39.61 -15.16 26.51
C TRP A 442 -40.76 -15.99 27.08
N ARG A 443 -41.16 -15.77 28.34
CA ARG A 443 -42.07 -16.63 29.11
C ARG A 443 -43.38 -16.97 28.41
N ASP A 444 -43.95 -16.02 27.67
CA ASP A 444 -45.24 -16.19 26.98
C ASP A 444 -45.13 -16.98 25.67
N ARG A 445 -43.90 -17.18 25.17
CA ARG A 445 -43.61 -17.83 23.88
C ARG A 445 -42.84 -19.14 24.05
N VAL A 446 -41.88 -19.16 24.97
CA VAL A 446 -40.95 -20.27 25.19
C VAL A 446 -40.71 -20.45 26.70
N PRO A 447 -41.09 -21.60 27.29
CA PRO A 447 -40.79 -21.91 28.68
C PRO A 447 -39.33 -22.37 28.80
N LEU A 448 -38.41 -21.42 28.78
CA LEU A 448 -36.97 -21.69 28.83
C LEU A 448 -36.60 -22.31 30.19
N PRO A 449 -35.92 -23.48 30.25
CA PRO A 449 -35.44 -24.10 31.49
C PRO A 449 -34.27 -23.33 32.09
N PRO A 450 -33.99 -23.47 33.41
CA PRO A 450 -32.82 -22.88 34.05
C PRO A 450 -31.51 -23.46 33.50
N ILE A 451 -30.40 -22.79 33.79
CA ILE A 451 -29.04 -23.23 33.45
C ILE A 451 -28.37 -23.95 34.62
N GLY A 452 -27.46 -24.87 34.30
CA GLY A 452 -26.46 -25.39 35.23
C GLY A 452 -25.08 -24.87 34.87
N ILE A 453 -24.25 -24.55 35.87
CA ILE A 453 -22.90 -24.01 35.64
C ILE A 453 -21.86 -24.86 36.37
N GLY A 454 -20.76 -25.16 35.70
CA GLY A 454 -19.61 -25.88 36.26
C GLY A 454 -18.31 -25.11 36.08
N LEU A 455 -17.48 -25.06 37.12
CA LEU A 455 -16.15 -24.44 37.06
C LEU A 455 -15.06 -25.37 37.59
N SER A 456 -13.91 -25.37 36.93
CA SER A 456 -12.67 -25.93 37.48
C SER A 456 -11.49 -24.99 37.26
N THR A 457 -10.48 -25.14 38.12
CA THR A 457 -9.23 -24.39 38.04
C THR A 457 -8.07 -25.36 38.07
N GLY A 458 -7.15 -25.27 37.12
CA GLY A 458 -5.96 -26.12 37.14
C GLY A 458 -5.03 -25.86 35.97
N ASP A 459 -3.95 -26.63 35.92
CA ASP A 459 -2.91 -26.53 34.90
C ASP A 459 -3.43 -27.07 33.56
N THR A 460 -3.34 -26.24 32.53
CA THR A 460 -3.85 -26.52 31.18
C THR A 460 -2.84 -26.11 30.13
N MET A 461 -2.96 -26.68 28.94
CA MET A 461 -2.25 -26.19 27.77
C MET A 461 -3.19 -25.25 27.01
N MET A 462 -2.83 -23.97 26.91
CA MET A 462 -3.48 -22.98 26.06
C MET A 462 -2.72 -22.87 24.75
N GLY A 463 -3.40 -22.90 23.61
CA GLY A 463 -2.73 -22.77 22.32
C GLY A 463 -3.67 -22.97 21.15
N ASN A 464 -3.11 -22.88 19.95
CA ASN A 464 -3.83 -23.16 18.72
C ASN A 464 -3.94 -24.67 18.51
N PHE A 465 -5.12 -25.23 18.71
CA PHE A 465 -5.41 -26.65 18.50
C PHE A 465 -6.33 -26.85 17.30
N GLY A 466 -6.03 -27.85 16.47
CA GLY A 466 -6.84 -28.18 15.30
C GLY A 466 -6.01 -28.55 14.08
N SER A 467 -6.60 -28.41 12.89
CA SER A 467 -5.91 -28.65 11.62
C SER A 467 -5.43 -27.33 11.03
N VAL A 468 -4.51 -27.38 10.06
CA VAL A 468 -4.05 -26.20 9.32
C VAL A 468 -5.20 -25.37 8.71
N ARG A 469 -6.35 -25.99 8.43
CA ARG A 469 -7.53 -25.33 7.86
C ARG A 469 -8.52 -24.77 8.91
N ARG A 470 -8.35 -25.15 10.17
CA ARG A 470 -9.22 -24.74 11.29
C ARG A 470 -8.46 -24.91 12.60
N LEU A 471 -7.86 -23.82 13.05
CA LEU A 471 -7.21 -23.69 14.36
C LEU A 471 -8.18 -22.99 15.31
N GLU A 472 -8.28 -23.48 16.54
CA GLU A 472 -9.03 -22.87 17.62
C GLU A 472 -8.06 -22.61 18.78
N TYR A 473 -7.92 -21.35 19.18
CA TYR A 473 -7.15 -20.99 20.37
C TYR A 473 -7.99 -21.33 21.60
N THR A 474 -7.60 -22.36 22.35
CA THR A 474 -8.44 -22.93 23.43
C THR A 474 -7.59 -23.60 24.51
N ALA A 475 -8.22 -23.91 25.65
CA ALA A 475 -7.61 -24.69 26.73
C ALA A 475 -7.86 -26.19 26.54
N ILE A 476 -6.81 -27.00 26.69
CA ILE A 476 -6.93 -28.46 26.80
C ILE A 476 -6.28 -28.91 28.11
N GLY A 477 -6.98 -29.75 28.88
CA GLY A 477 -6.48 -30.30 30.13
C GLY A 477 -7.52 -31.11 30.89
N ALA A 478 -7.08 -31.82 31.93
CA ALA A 478 -7.96 -32.58 32.81
C ALA A 478 -9.00 -31.67 33.50
N ASP A 479 -8.59 -30.48 33.94
CA ASP A 479 -9.47 -29.51 34.59
C ASP A 479 -10.52 -28.90 33.66
N VAL A 480 -10.22 -28.72 32.37
CA VAL A 480 -11.21 -28.30 31.37
C VAL A 480 -12.32 -29.35 31.26
N ASN A 481 -11.94 -30.62 31.20
CA ASN A 481 -12.90 -31.73 31.18
C ASN A 481 -13.69 -31.81 32.48
N LEU A 482 -13.04 -31.61 33.63
CA LEU A 482 -13.72 -31.59 34.93
C LEU A 482 -14.78 -30.48 35.01
N ALA A 483 -14.47 -29.26 34.55
CA ALA A 483 -15.43 -28.15 34.51
C ALA A 483 -16.68 -28.52 33.69
N SER A 484 -16.50 -29.14 32.52
CA SER A 484 -17.60 -29.64 31.68
C SER A 484 -18.43 -30.71 32.40
N ARG A 485 -17.79 -31.65 33.13
CA ARG A 485 -18.48 -32.69 33.89
C ARG A 485 -19.26 -32.14 35.08
N LEU A 486 -18.71 -31.16 35.79
CA LEU A 486 -19.41 -30.44 36.86
C LEU A 486 -20.63 -29.70 36.32
N CYS A 487 -20.51 -29.06 35.15
CA CYS A 487 -21.65 -28.41 34.48
C CYS A 487 -22.74 -29.44 34.12
N GLY A 488 -22.36 -30.59 33.57
CA GLY A 488 -23.32 -31.68 33.29
C GLY A 488 -24.01 -32.24 34.53
N ALA A 489 -23.36 -32.20 35.69
CA ALA A 489 -23.90 -32.69 36.95
C ALA A 489 -24.70 -31.63 37.74
N ALA A 490 -24.53 -30.35 37.43
CA ALA A 490 -25.26 -29.26 38.07
C ALA A 490 -26.75 -29.30 37.71
N ALA A 491 -27.59 -29.19 38.74
CA ALA A 491 -29.02 -28.97 38.60
C ALA A 491 -29.32 -27.54 38.06
N GLY A 492 -30.58 -27.28 37.73
CA GLY A 492 -31.02 -25.94 37.37
C GLY A 492 -30.77 -24.94 38.50
N ASP A 493 -30.26 -23.76 38.15
CA ASP A 493 -29.87 -22.68 39.07
C ASP A 493 -28.76 -23.09 40.06
N GLN A 494 -27.97 -24.09 39.69
CA GLN A 494 -26.85 -24.58 40.49
C GLN A 494 -25.51 -24.23 39.83
N THR A 495 -24.55 -23.82 40.66
CA THR A 495 -23.15 -23.64 40.27
C THR A 495 -22.26 -24.57 41.06
N LEU A 496 -21.65 -25.54 40.38
CA LEU A 496 -20.70 -26.49 40.97
C LEU A 496 -19.26 -26.07 40.65
N ILE A 497 -18.40 -26.09 41.67
CA ILE A 497 -16.98 -25.76 41.53
C ILE A 497 -16.09 -26.89 42.06
N SER A 498 -14.92 -27.06 41.43
CA SER A 498 -13.87 -28.00 41.88
C SER A 498 -13.23 -27.59 43.21
N GLU A 499 -12.50 -28.52 43.84
CA GLU A 499 -11.72 -28.27 45.08
C GLU A 499 -10.66 -27.20 44.90
N SER A 500 -9.97 -27.24 43.76
CA SER A 500 -8.98 -26.23 43.39
C SER A 500 -9.61 -24.84 43.30
N THR A 501 -10.77 -24.70 42.65
CA THR A 501 -11.47 -23.43 42.53
C THR A 501 -11.94 -22.94 43.90
N TYR A 502 -12.57 -23.80 44.69
CA TYR A 502 -13.04 -23.45 46.04
C TYR A 502 -11.89 -22.96 46.93
N ASN A 503 -10.73 -23.63 46.92
CA ASN A 503 -9.58 -23.25 47.73
C ASN A 503 -9.08 -21.83 47.44
N LEU A 504 -9.24 -21.33 46.21
CA LEU A 504 -8.88 -19.97 45.81
C LEU A 504 -9.91 -18.91 46.22
N VAL A 505 -11.17 -19.29 46.43
CA VAL A 505 -12.27 -18.34 46.68
C VAL A 505 -12.97 -18.50 48.03
N LYS A 506 -12.61 -19.51 48.83
CA LYS A 506 -13.30 -19.91 50.08
C LYS A 506 -13.44 -18.79 51.10
N ASP A 507 -12.59 -17.77 51.08
CA ASP A 507 -12.65 -16.66 52.02
C ASP A 507 -13.70 -15.60 51.63
N ILE A 508 -14.12 -15.58 50.37
CA ILE A 508 -15.02 -14.57 49.77
C ILE A 508 -16.36 -15.18 49.34
N VAL A 509 -16.37 -16.48 49.03
CA VAL A 509 -17.54 -17.18 48.47
C VAL A 509 -18.13 -18.13 49.52
N ALA A 510 -19.46 -18.08 49.67
CA ALA A 510 -20.22 -19.03 50.47
C ALA A 510 -20.57 -20.25 49.60
N ALA A 511 -20.11 -21.44 49.98
CA ALA A 511 -20.37 -22.67 49.23
C ALA A 511 -20.55 -23.88 50.17
N ASP A 512 -21.48 -24.76 49.81
CA ASP A 512 -21.76 -25.99 50.55
C ASP A 512 -20.98 -27.16 49.95
N PRO A 513 -20.34 -28.03 50.76
CA PRO A 513 -19.70 -29.24 50.25
C PRO A 513 -20.76 -30.20 49.70
N MET A 514 -20.50 -30.78 48.53
CA MET A 514 -21.33 -31.83 47.96
C MET A 514 -20.81 -33.21 48.38
N PRO A 515 -21.67 -34.24 48.45
CA PRO A 515 -21.22 -35.63 48.55
C PRO A 515 -20.24 -35.94 47.40
N PRO A 516 -19.21 -36.78 47.62
CA PRO A 516 -18.29 -37.16 46.55
C PRO A 516 -19.04 -37.68 45.33
N MET A 517 -18.68 -37.16 44.15
CA MET A 517 -19.38 -37.45 42.90
C MET A 517 -18.53 -38.31 41.98
N HIS A 518 -19.11 -39.42 41.53
CA HIS A 518 -18.56 -40.21 40.44
C HIS A 518 -18.96 -39.59 39.10
N LEU A 519 -18.00 -38.96 38.42
CA LEU A 519 -18.23 -38.27 37.15
C LEU A 519 -17.75 -39.14 35.98
N LYS A 520 -18.53 -39.16 34.90
CA LYS A 520 -18.23 -39.99 33.72
C LYS A 520 -16.84 -39.70 33.15
N GLY A 521 -15.98 -40.71 33.15
CA GLY A 521 -14.62 -40.64 32.60
C GLY A 521 -13.57 -40.08 33.58
N ILE A 522 -13.92 -39.95 34.86
CA ILE A 522 -12.97 -39.65 35.95
C ILE A 522 -13.00 -40.87 36.89
N GLU A 523 -11.86 -41.51 37.11
CA GLU A 523 -11.77 -42.77 37.88
C GLU A 523 -11.95 -42.54 39.39
N GLU A 524 -11.54 -41.38 39.89
CA GLU A 524 -11.62 -41.04 41.31
C GLU A 524 -12.87 -40.24 41.65
N ASP A 525 -13.35 -40.40 42.88
CA ASP A 525 -14.43 -39.59 43.43
C ASP A 525 -14.03 -38.11 43.52
N VAL A 526 -14.79 -37.24 42.87
CA VAL A 526 -14.51 -35.81 42.83
C VAL A 526 -15.20 -35.10 43.98
N ARG A 527 -14.42 -34.33 44.75
CA ARG A 527 -14.95 -33.35 45.70
C ARG A 527 -15.33 -32.08 44.96
N CYS A 528 -16.55 -31.62 45.18
CA CYS A 528 -17.03 -30.36 44.62
C CYS A 528 -17.89 -29.58 45.64
N TRP A 529 -18.11 -28.31 45.35
CA TRP A 529 -18.88 -27.39 46.20
C TRP A 529 -19.98 -26.75 45.39
N ASN A 530 -21.14 -26.57 46.00
CA ASN A 530 -22.24 -25.80 45.46
C ASN A 530 -22.16 -24.35 45.94
N VAL A 531 -21.98 -23.41 45.01
CA VAL A 531 -21.89 -21.98 45.33
C VAL A 531 -23.27 -21.44 45.70
N ARG A 532 -23.37 -20.75 46.84
CA ARG A 532 -24.60 -20.09 47.31
C ARG A 532 -24.63 -18.59 47.05
N GLY A 533 -23.45 -17.97 47.00
CA GLY A 533 -23.31 -16.54 46.80
C GLY A 533 -21.98 -16.03 47.31
N LEU A 534 -21.84 -14.70 47.36
CA LEU A 534 -20.73 -14.04 48.02
C LEU A 534 -21.02 -13.93 49.53
N LYS A 535 -19.97 -13.97 50.35
CA LYS A 535 -20.05 -13.83 51.81
C LYS A 535 -20.36 -12.40 52.26
#